data_AF-X1RB38-F1
#
_entry.id   AF-X1RB38-F1
#
_cell.length_a   1.000
_cell.length_b   1.000
_cell.length_c   1.000
_cell.angle_alpha   90.00
_cell.angle_beta   90.00
_cell.angle_gamma   90.00
#
_symmetry.space_group_name_H-M   'P 1'
#
loop_
_entity.id
_entity.type
_entity.pdbx_description
1 polymer ?
#
loop_
_entity_poly.entity_id
_entity_poly.type
_entity_poly.pdbx_seq_one_letter_code
_entity_poly.pdbx_strand_id
1 'polypeptide(L)'
;FRDIGTIGDKDFPSSAQEWLNGFRLVSPIKYVAGIAPRPVLILHGSKDETVDVSHACELYHEAKEPKQIIIVDEVEHSLRRSDRAMTIAINWLKSHA
;
A
#
# COMPACT_ATOMS: atom_id res chain seq x y z
N PHE A 1 6.94 -1.84 19.62
CA PHE A 1 5.55 -1.30 19.64
C PHE A 1 5.18 -0.61 20.94
N ARG A 2 5.42 -1.21 22.12
CA ARG A 2 5.24 -0.51 23.40
C ARG A 2 6.29 0.58 23.63
N ASP A 3 7.57 0.26 23.38
CA ASP A 3 8.70 1.19 23.61
C ASP A 3 8.69 2.43 22.71
N ILE A 4 7.93 2.37 21.59
CA ILE A 4 7.73 3.49 20.65
C ILE A 4 6.34 4.13 20.82
N GLY A 5 5.59 3.76 21.87
CA GLY A 5 4.30 4.33 22.23
C GLY A 5 3.09 3.92 21.38
N THR A 6 3.25 3.00 20.42
CA THR A 6 2.16 2.53 19.55
C THR A 6 1.14 1.67 20.32
N ILE A 7 1.58 0.94 21.34
CA ILE A 7 0.70 0.16 22.22
C ILE A 7 0.81 0.75 23.63
N GLY A 8 -0.22 1.45 24.07
CA GLY A 8 -0.30 2.08 25.39
C GLY A 8 -0.94 1.18 26.47
N ASP A 9 -1.65 0.13 26.08
CA ASP A 9 -2.23 -0.83 27.00
C ASP A 9 -1.17 -1.88 27.39
N LYS A 10 -0.88 -1.97 28.69
CA LYS A 10 0.05 -2.95 29.25
C LYS A 10 -0.42 -4.38 29.02
N ASP A 11 -1.74 -4.61 29.01
CA ASP A 11 -2.36 -5.92 28.93
C ASP A 11 -2.60 -6.33 27.46
N PHE A 12 -2.32 -5.44 26.49
CA PHE A 12 -2.40 -5.73 25.06
C PHE A 12 -1.12 -6.38 24.50
N PRO A 13 -1.20 -7.40 23.64
CA PRO A 13 -2.43 -8.08 23.24
C PRO A 13 -2.87 -9.11 24.30
N SER A 14 -4.18 -9.22 24.52
CA SER A 14 -4.74 -10.26 25.40
C SER A 14 -4.41 -11.68 24.93
N SER A 15 -4.24 -11.86 23.62
CA SER A 15 -3.73 -13.08 22.98
C SER A 15 -2.82 -12.72 21.81
N ALA A 16 -1.56 -13.13 21.88
CA ALA A 16 -0.61 -12.94 20.78
C ALA A 16 -1.06 -13.66 19.50
N GLN A 17 -1.71 -14.83 19.64
CA GLN A 17 -2.20 -15.61 18.50
C GLN A 17 -3.37 -14.92 17.81
N GLU A 18 -4.35 -14.41 18.56
CA GLU A 18 -5.47 -13.67 17.97
C GLU A 18 -5.01 -12.37 17.33
N TRP A 19 -4.08 -11.66 17.98
CA TRP A 19 -3.48 -10.46 17.42
C TRP A 19 -2.75 -10.74 16.09
N LEU A 20 -1.95 -11.81 16.03
CA LEU A 20 -1.28 -12.25 14.79
C LEU A 20 -2.29 -12.68 13.73
N ASN A 21 -3.37 -13.37 14.11
CA ASN A 21 -4.43 -13.77 13.20
C ASN A 21 -5.13 -12.55 12.58
N GLY A 22 -5.22 -11.43 13.30
CA GLY A 22 -5.76 -10.17 12.79
C GLY A 22 -5.09 -9.70 11.48
N PHE A 23 -3.78 -9.87 11.36
CA PHE A 23 -3.04 -9.52 10.14
C PHE A 23 -3.37 -10.44 8.95
N ARG A 24 -3.97 -11.61 9.19
CA ARG A 24 -4.38 -12.56 8.15
C ARG A 24 -5.80 -12.33 7.67
N LEU A 25 -6.58 -11.51 8.37
CA LEU A 25 -7.99 -11.27 8.05
C LEU A 25 -8.18 -10.43 6.79
N VAL A 26 -7.24 -9.53 6.50
CA VAL A 26 -7.34 -8.62 5.34
C VAL A 26 -6.19 -8.88 4.39
N SER A 27 -6.54 -9.20 3.15
CA SER A 27 -5.57 -9.46 2.07
C SER A 27 -5.97 -8.61 0.87
N PRO A 28 -5.30 -7.47 0.60
CA PRO A 28 -5.70 -6.53 -0.45
C PRO A 28 -5.85 -7.16 -1.84
N ILE A 29 -5.06 -8.19 -2.12
CA ILE A 29 -5.11 -8.99 -3.35
C ILE A 29 -6.52 -9.57 -3.63
N LYS A 30 -7.27 -9.92 -2.57
CA LYS A 30 -8.63 -10.47 -2.68
C LYS A 30 -9.70 -9.42 -2.99
N TYR A 31 -9.37 -8.14 -2.84
CA TYR A 31 -10.35 -7.04 -2.89
C TYR A 31 -10.08 -6.05 -4.03
N VAL A 32 -8.85 -5.93 -4.52
CA VAL A 32 -8.44 -4.93 -5.51
C VAL A 32 -9.27 -4.98 -6.80
N ALA A 33 -9.67 -6.18 -7.25
CA ALA A 33 -10.54 -6.37 -8.41
C ALA A 33 -11.91 -5.69 -8.29
N GLY A 34 -12.40 -5.46 -7.05
CA GLY A 34 -13.69 -4.82 -6.76
C GLY A 34 -13.66 -3.29 -6.81
N ILE A 35 -12.49 -2.67 -7.04
CA ILE A 35 -12.38 -1.22 -7.22
C ILE A 35 -13.02 -0.79 -8.55
N ALA A 36 -12.88 -1.64 -9.58
CA ALA A 36 -13.50 -1.44 -10.88
C ALA A 36 -15.03 -1.28 -10.75
N PRO A 37 -15.66 -0.42 -11.57
CA PRO A 37 -15.09 0.24 -12.75
C PRO A 37 -14.36 1.57 -12.46
N ARG A 38 -14.12 1.92 -11.19
CA ARG A 38 -13.38 3.16 -10.87
C ARG A 38 -11.90 3.00 -11.22
N PRO A 39 -11.25 3.99 -11.85
CA PRO A 39 -9.82 3.95 -12.12
C PRO A 39 -8.99 3.78 -10.85
N VAL A 40 -7.92 2.97 -10.93
CA VAL A 40 -6.96 2.77 -9.85
C VAL A 40 -5.52 2.98 -10.31
N LEU A 41 -4.75 3.73 -9.54
CA LEU A 41 -3.30 3.83 -9.67
C LEU A 41 -2.62 3.11 -8.50
N ILE A 42 -1.70 2.21 -8.83
CA ILE A 42 -0.76 1.60 -7.89
C ILE A 42 0.59 2.32 -8.08
N LEU A 43 1.02 3.10 -7.09
CA LEU A 43 2.26 3.86 -7.12
C LEU A 43 3.23 3.28 -6.08
N HIS A 44 4.45 2.91 -6.50
CA HIS A 44 5.44 2.27 -5.63
C HIS A 44 6.85 2.82 -5.88
N GLY A 45 7.73 2.75 -4.89
CA GLY A 45 9.14 3.15 -5.02
C GLY A 45 10.04 1.94 -5.28
N SER A 46 11.02 2.04 -6.19
CA SER A 46 11.90 0.89 -6.53
C SER A 46 12.89 0.50 -5.43
N LYS A 47 13.10 1.37 -4.43
CA LYS A 47 13.97 1.15 -3.26
C LYS A 47 13.17 1.00 -1.97
N ASP A 48 11.91 0.61 -2.05
CA ASP A 48 11.12 0.31 -0.86
C ASP A 48 11.64 -0.98 -0.20
N GLU A 49 12.44 -0.82 0.85
CA GLU A 49 12.96 -1.94 1.67
C GLU A 49 11.94 -2.44 2.71
N THR A 50 10.80 -1.77 2.87
CA THR A 50 9.74 -2.15 3.82
C THR A 50 8.67 -3.01 3.15
N VAL A 51 8.31 -2.68 1.90
CA VAL A 51 7.32 -3.40 1.10
C VAL A 51 7.91 -3.68 -0.27
N ASP A 52 8.12 -4.96 -0.56
CA ASP A 52 8.69 -5.41 -1.83
C ASP A 52 7.83 -4.97 -3.03
N VAL A 53 8.50 -4.54 -4.11
CA VAL A 53 7.85 -4.07 -5.34
C VAL A 53 6.97 -5.14 -5.99
N SER A 54 7.28 -6.42 -5.78
CA SER A 54 6.45 -7.55 -6.23
C SER A 54 5.01 -7.46 -5.74
N HIS A 55 4.77 -6.95 -4.51
CA HIS A 55 3.40 -6.78 -4.01
C HIS A 55 2.61 -5.76 -4.83
N ALA A 56 3.24 -4.69 -5.33
CA ALA A 56 2.59 -3.75 -6.23
C ALA A 56 2.25 -4.41 -7.58
N CYS A 57 3.17 -5.21 -8.12
CA CYS A 57 2.95 -5.98 -9.35
C CYS A 57 1.81 -7.00 -9.20
N GLU A 58 1.74 -7.72 -8.08
CA GLU A 58 0.66 -8.66 -7.77
C GLU A 58 -0.70 -7.95 -7.70
N LEU A 59 -0.78 -6.82 -6.99
CA LEU A 59 -2.01 -6.01 -6.92
C LEU A 59 -2.43 -5.52 -8.29
N TYR A 60 -1.49 -5.11 -9.14
CA TYR A 60 -1.77 -4.67 -10.50
C TYR A 60 -2.27 -5.81 -11.38
N HIS A 61 -1.71 -7.01 -11.21
CA HIS A 61 -2.17 -8.19 -11.95
C HIS A 61 -3.64 -8.50 -11.65
N GLU A 62 -4.00 -8.51 -10.36
CA GLU A 62 -5.36 -8.85 -9.89
C GLU A 62 -6.39 -7.73 -10.05
N ALA A 63 -5.96 -6.47 -10.17
CA ALA A 63 -6.85 -5.36 -10.44
C ALA A 63 -7.57 -5.52 -11.80
N LYS A 64 -8.79 -4.99 -11.91
CA LYS A 64 -9.52 -4.90 -13.18
C LYS A 64 -9.39 -3.51 -13.78
N GLU A 65 -9.62 -3.40 -15.09
CA GLU A 65 -9.58 -2.12 -15.80
C GLU A 65 -10.68 -1.14 -15.33
N PRO A 66 -10.44 0.18 -15.38
CA PRO A 66 -9.18 0.83 -15.78
C PRO A 66 -8.14 0.83 -14.65
N LYS A 67 -6.92 0.36 -14.93
CA LYS A 67 -5.83 0.28 -13.95
C LYS A 67 -4.50 0.82 -14.49
N GLN A 68 -3.68 1.33 -13.58
CA GLN A 68 -2.33 1.79 -13.89
C GLN A 68 -1.37 1.42 -12.76
N ILE A 69 -0.12 1.10 -13.11
CA ILE A 69 0.99 0.96 -12.16
C ILE A 69 2.13 1.89 -12.56
N ILE A 70 2.74 2.56 -11.58
CA ILE A 70 3.98 3.31 -11.76
C ILE A 70 4.95 2.91 -10.66
N ILE A 71 6.13 2.44 -11.06
CA ILE A 71 7.28 2.23 -10.18
C ILE A 71 8.23 3.41 -10.34
N VAL A 72 8.46 4.15 -9.26
CA VAL A 72 9.31 5.33 -9.26
C VAL A 72 10.72 4.93 -8.86
N ASP A 73 11.66 5.12 -9.78
CA ASP A 73 13.04 4.68 -9.57
C ASP A 73 13.75 5.39 -8.40
N GLU A 74 14.69 4.76 -7.72
CA GLU A 74 15.46 5.35 -6.61
C GLU A 74 14.59 6.02 -5.50
N VAL A 75 13.33 5.59 -5.34
CA VAL A 75 12.42 6.09 -4.30
C VAL A 75 12.15 5.00 -3.29
N GLU A 76 12.28 5.34 -2.02
CA GLU A 76 12.05 4.47 -0.86
C GLU A 76 10.56 4.40 -0.45
N HIS A 77 10.26 3.71 0.65
CA HIS A 77 8.91 3.53 1.19
C HIS A 77 8.12 4.83 1.41
N SER A 78 8.80 5.90 1.82
CA SER A 78 8.16 7.18 2.15
C SER A 78 7.87 8.03 0.91
N LEU A 79 6.98 7.56 0.02
CA LEU A 79 6.62 8.24 -1.24
C LEU A 79 6.28 9.73 -1.07
N ARG A 80 5.65 10.09 0.05
CA ARG A 80 5.30 11.48 0.38
C ARG A 80 6.48 12.45 0.49
N ARG A 81 7.70 11.93 0.64
CA ARG A 81 8.95 12.72 0.67
C ARG A 81 9.58 12.88 -0.70
N SER A 82 9.07 12.20 -1.72
CA SER A 82 9.54 12.32 -3.10
C SER A 82 8.63 13.26 -3.88
N ASP A 83 9.16 14.44 -4.24
CA ASP A 83 8.46 15.40 -5.09
C ASP A 83 8.01 14.77 -6.41
N ARG A 84 8.82 13.84 -6.95
CA ARG A 84 8.50 13.10 -8.17
C ARG A 84 7.29 12.19 -7.99
N ALA A 85 7.29 11.37 -6.93
CA ALA A 85 6.16 10.49 -6.64
C ALA A 85 4.87 11.29 -6.37
N MET A 86 4.97 12.39 -5.62
CA MET A 86 3.83 13.25 -5.33
C MET A 86 3.30 13.97 -6.57
N THR A 87 4.18 14.46 -7.45
CA THR A 87 3.80 15.06 -8.72
C THR A 87 3.04 14.06 -9.60
N ILE A 88 3.51 12.81 -9.68
CA ILE A 88 2.83 11.73 -10.42
C ILE A 88 1.42 11.50 -9.86
N ALA A 89 1.29 11.32 -8.54
CA ALA A 89 0.01 11.08 -7.88
C ALA A 89 -0.98 12.24 -8.12
N ILE A 90 -0.53 13.49 -7.96
CA ILE A 90 -1.36 14.68 -8.17
C ILE A 90 -1.80 14.82 -9.63
N ASN A 91 -0.89 14.61 -10.57
CA ASN A 91 -1.22 14.70 -12.00
C ASN A 91 -2.21 13.61 -12.41
N TRP A 92 -2.05 12.39 -11.91
CA TRP A 92 -2.98 11.30 -12.16
C TRP A 92 -4.38 11.60 -11.58
N LEU A 93 -4.46 12.16 -10.37
CA LEU A 93 -5.74 12.58 -9.80
C LEU A 93 -6.40 13.67 -10.64
N LYS A 94 -5.63 14.68 -11.09
CA LYS A 94 -6.14 15.76 -11.96
C LYS A 94 -6.63 15.26 -13.32
N SER A 95 -6.06 14.18 -13.86
CA SER A 95 -6.49 13.63 -15.16
C SER A 95 -7.72 12.73 -15.06
N HIS A 96 -8.18 12.41 -13.85
CA HIS A 96 -9.35 11.56 -13.58
C HIS A 96 -10.39 12.26 -12.68
N ALA A 97 -10.27 13.59 -12.53
CA ALA A 97 -11.22 14.46 -11.83
C ALA A 97 -12.42 14.83 -12.71
#